data_AF-A0A971KR60-F1
#
_entry.id   AF-A0A971KR60-F1
#
_cell.length_a   1.000
_cell.length_b   1.000
_cell.length_c   1.000
_cell.angle_alpha   90.00
_cell.angle_beta   90.00
_cell.angle_gamma   90.00
#
_symmetry.space_group_name_H-M   'P 1'
#
loop_
_entity.id
_entity.type
_entity.pdbx_description
1 polymer ?
#
loop_
_entity_poly.entity_id
_entity_poly.type
_entity_poly.pdbx_seq_one_letter_code
_entity_poly.pdbx_strand_id
1 'polypeptide(L)'
;MKLKHKFFQIILLLTPLALWTAFSFIYYGTPVPNTAIAKLSTGIPQTDLLLSGFKYYAGTFRRDPLSAILLISGIIVALKSGDIFLKSIGAGIITNLLYIIYIGGDFMSGRFISYAVLISALIIANSDLPNRCLTLLKDKKTFAIIIYFIYLLMFYHTPLNTWSGLEDYSDIYGISDERAYYFSATSLFAYAAIPSDKLFPDFEWAHIGHKMRNSDEKIWTQNLIGFCGYWAGTKPIIIDTFALSDPFLARNPVSKSIPWRIGHFTRDVPIEYYQSLNIGENLFNDPKQAELYDLVVKAAQDKDLFSTERLKALLKLNFNL
;
A
#
# COMPACT_ATOMS: atom_id res chain seq x y z
N MET A 1 5.14 13.26 39.97
CA MET A 1 4.68 11.85 39.86
C MET A 1 3.85 11.59 38.60
N LYS A 2 2.78 12.35 38.31
CA LYS A 2 1.92 12.19 37.12
C LYS A 2 2.66 12.30 35.76
N LEU A 3 3.64 13.21 35.64
CA LEU A 3 4.41 13.37 34.39
C LEU A 3 5.29 12.17 34.08
N LYS A 4 5.97 11.61 35.10
CA LYS A 4 6.77 10.38 34.97
C LYS A 4 5.92 9.19 34.52
N HIS A 5 4.68 9.10 35.03
CA HIS A 5 3.75 8.05 34.63
C HIS A 5 3.29 8.19 33.16
N LYS A 6 2.93 9.40 32.72
CA LYS A 6 2.59 9.67 31.31
C LYS A 6 3.76 9.40 30.36
N PHE A 7 4.98 9.76 30.76
CA PHE A 7 6.18 9.48 29.97
C PHE A 7 6.42 7.98 29.81
N PHE A 8 6.29 7.21 30.90
CA PHE A 8 6.37 5.75 30.85
C PHE A 8 5.29 5.13 29.94
N GLN A 9 4.05 5.64 30.00
CA GLN A 9 2.97 5.18 29.11
C GLN A 9 3.29 5.45 27.63
N ILE A 10 3.88 6.61 27.29
CA ILE A 10 4.30 6.92 25.92
C ILE A 10 5.41 5.98 25.46
N ILE A 11 6.41 5.70 26.31
CA ILE A 11 7.47 4.74 25.99
C ILE A 11 6.85 3.36 25.72
N LEU A 12 5.96 2.91 26.59
CA LEU A 12 5.31 1.62 26.44
C LEU A 12 4.48 1.56 25.14
N LEU A 13 3.79 2.64 24.79
CA LEU A 13 3.02 2.76 23.54
C LEU A 13 3.92 2.70 22.30
N LEU A 14 5.11 3.30 22.34
CA LEU A 14 6.05 3.33 21.21
C LEU A 14 6.94 2.07 21.14
N THR A 15 6.96 1.24 22.17
CA THR A 15 7.85 0.07 22.24
C THR A 15 7.61 -0.92 21.09
N PRO A 16 6.37 -1.32 20.73
CA PRO A 16 6.15 -2.21 19.59
C PRO A 16 6.66 -1.63 18.27
N LEU A 17 6.47 -0.32 18.06
CA LEU A 17 6.97 0.36 16.86
C LEU A 17 8.50 0.37 16.84
N ALA A 18 9.15 0.73 17.94
CA ALA A 18 10.61 0.76 18.05
C ALA A 18 11.22 -0.64 17.85
N LEU A 19 10.63 -1.68 18.46
CA LEU A 19 11.08 -3.05 18.30
C LEU A 19 10.91 -3.54 16.86
N TRP A 20 9.77 -3.24 16.22
CA TRP A 20 9.54 -3.57 14.81
C TRP A 20 10.52 -2.86 13.89
N THR A 21 10.78 -1.57 14.10
CA THR A 21 11.73 -0.79 13.31
C THR A 21 13.17 -1.28 13.51
N ALA A 22 13.55 -1.66 14.73
CA ALA A 22 14.85 -2.26 15.00
C ALA A 22 14.96 -3.62 14.30
N PHE A 23 13.93 -4.45 14.40
CA PHE A 23 13.86 -5.73 13.70
C PHE A 23 13.94 -5.54 12.18
N SER A 24 13.17 -4.61 11.58
CA SER A 24 13.19 -4.40 10.14
C SER A 24 14.54 -3.90 9.65
N PHE A 25 15.16 -2.97 10.39
CA PHE A 25 16.49 -2.48 10.09
C PHE A 25 17.53 -3.60 10.13
N ILE A 26 17.51 -4.43 11.17
CA ILE A 26 18.45 -5.55 11.32
C ILE A 26 18.14 -6.64 10.29
N TYR A 27 16.90 -7.05 10.12
CA TYR A 27 16.53 -8.21 9.31
C TYR A 27 16.45 -7.90 7.81
N TYR A 28 15.70 -6.87 7.42
CA TYR A 28 15.50 -6.48 6.02
C TYR A 28 16.54 -5.47 5.51
N GLY A 29 17.35 -4.90 6.41
CA GLY A 29 18.38 -3.93 6.07
C GLY A 29 17.89 -2.49 5.92
N THR A 30 16.61 -2.23 6.20
CA THR A 30 16.00 -0.89 6.12
C THR A 30 14.97 -0.68 7.23
N PRO A 31 14.86 0.53 7.83
CA PRO A 31 13.90 0.78 8.91
C PRO A 31 12.45 0.86 8.42
N VAL A 32 12.27 1.10 7.12
CA VAL A 32 10.99 1.19 6.42
C VAL A 32 10.89 0.09 5.36
N PRO A 33 9.67 -0.35 4.97
CA PRO A 33 9.52 -1.31 3.89
C PRO A 33 10.07 -0.74 2.56
N ASN A 34 10.60 -1.61 1.70
CA ASN A 34 11.15 -1.21 0.40
C ASN A 34 10.14 -0.45 -0.47
N THR A 35 8.85 -0.79 -0.35
CA THR A 35 7.76 -0.07 -1.01
C THR A 35 7.68 1.40 -0.64
N ALA A 36 8.05 1.79 0.60
CA ALA A 36 8.11 3.19 0.99
C ALA A 36 9.23 3.91 0.22
N ILE A 37 10.40 3.29 0.08
CA ILE A 37 11.52 3.83 -0.70
C ILE A 37 11.09 3.98 -2.17
N ALA A 38 10.54 2.91 -2.74
CA ALA A 38 10.10 2.88 -4.13
C ALA A 38 9.02 3.92 -4.47
N LYS A 39 8.14 4.25 -3.51
CA LYS A 39 7.00 5.17 -3.69
C LYS A 39 7.30 6.62 -3.31
N LEU A 40 8.23 6.86 -2.39
CA LEU A 40 8.53 8.22 -1.90
C LEU A 40 9.75 8.83 -2.59
N SER A 41 10.73 8.02 -3.01
CA SER A 41 11.94 8.47 -3.70
C SER A 41 11.75 8.42 -5.23
N THR A 42 10.77 9.16 -5.74
CA THR A 42 10.39 9.08 -7.15
C THR A 42 11.15 10.06 -8.07
N GLY A 43 11.60 11.19 -7.53
CA GLY A 43 12.13 12.29 -8.33
C GLY A 43 11.06 13.06 -9.13
N ILE A 44 9.77 12.74 -8.91
CA ILE A 44 8.64 13.44 -9.52
C ILE A 44 8.45 14.81 -8.83
N PRO A 45 8.16 15.88 -9.58
CA PRO A 45 7.90 17.19 -8.98
C PRO A 45 6.79 17.15 -7.92
N GLN A 46 7.02 17.83 -6.80
CA GLN A 46 6.05 17.86 -5.69
C GLN A 46 4.69 18.39 -6.11
N THR A 47 4.64 19.32 -7.08
CA THR A 47 3.39 19.86 -7.64
C THR A 47 2.54 18.78 -8.31
N ASP A 48 3.17 17.85 -9.01
CA ASP A 48 2.49 16.76 -9.72
C ASP A 48 1.96 15.72 -8.72
N LEU A 49 2.71 15.47 -7.65
CA LEU A 49 2.27 14.64 -6.52
C LEU A 49 1.06 15.29 -5.84
N LEU A 50 1.13 16.56 -5.43
CA LEU A 50 0.00 17.25 -4.81
C LEU A 50 -1.27 17.19 -5.68
N LEU A 51 -1.14 17.43 -6.99
CA LEU A 51 -2.25 17.31 -7.94
C LEU A 51 -2.82 15.88 -7.99
N SER A 52 -1.95 14.87 -7.98
CA SER A 52 -2.35 13.46 -7.91
C SER A 52 -3.09 13.14 -6.62
N GLY A 53 -2.69 13.74 -5.50
CA GLY A 53 -3.36 13.61 -4.21
C GLY A 53 -4.79 14.13 -4.23
N PHE A 54 -5.02 15.29 -4.85
CA PHE A 54 -6.39 15.80 -5.04
C PHE A 54 -7.21 14.92 -5.99
N LYS A 55 -6.60 14.43 -7.07
CA LYS A 55 -7.25 13.49 -8.00
C LYS A 55 -7.64 12.18 -7.30
N TYR A 56 -6.80 11.67 -6.40
CA TYR A 56 -7.11 10.49 -5.58
C TYR A 56 -8.38 10.67 -4.76
N TYR A 57 -8.53 11.81 -4.07
CA TYR A 57 -9.76 12.10 -3.34
C TYR A 57 -10.96 12.30 -4.24
N ALA A 58 -10.80 13.04 -5.35
CA ALA A 58 -11.88 13.23 -6.31
C ALA A 58 -12.38 11.89 -6.88
N GLY A 59 -11.47 10.99 -7.27
CA GLY A 59 -11.79 9.65 -7.75
C GLY A 59 -12.45 8.78 -6.67
N THR A 60 -11.88 8.78 -5.48
CA THR A 60 -12.40 8.01 -4.33
C THR A 60 -13.80 8.47 -3.92
N PHE A 61 -14.02 9.76 -3.70
CA PHE A 61 -15.29 10.28 -3.18
C PHE A 61 -16.39 10.38 -4.24
N ARG A 62 -16.04 10.43 -5.53
CA ARG A 62 -17.03 10.29 -6.61
C ARG A 62 -17.65 8.89 -6.58
N ARG A 63 -16.85 7.87 -6.26
CA ARG A 63 -17.27 6.47 -6.24
C ARG A 63 -17.89 6.06 -4.91
N ASP A 64 -17.33 6.53 -3.81
CA ASP A 64 -17.84 6.31 -2.46
C ASP A 64 -18.04 7.64 -1.71
N PRO A 65 -19.17 8.34 -1.97
CA PRO A 65 -19.52 9.55 -1.23
C PRO A 65 -19.76 9.33 0.27
N LEU A 66 -20.13 8.11 0.68
CA LEU A 66 -20.34 7.80 2.10
C LEU A 66 -19.05 7.89 2.89
N SER A 67 -17.92 7.46 2.30
CA SER A 67 -16.61 7.63 2.93
C SER A 67 -16.31 9.11 3.23
N ALA A 68 -16.64 10.04 2.32
CA ALA A 68 -16.47 11.47 2.52
C ALA A 68 -17.37 11.98 3.66
N ILE A 69 -18.65 11.57 3.66
CA ILE A 69 -19.62 11.98 4.68
C ILE A 69 -19.17 11.50 6.06
N LEU A 70 -18.74 10.24 6.18
CA LEU A 70 -18.25 9.68 7.43
C LEU A 70 -16.99 10.40 7.89
N LEU A 71 -16.02 10.62 7.01
CA LEU A 71 -14.79 11.35 7.34
C LEU A 71 -15.07 12.75 7.87
N ILE A 72 -15.82 13.55 7.12
CA ILE A 72 -16.15 14.93 7.50
C ILE A 72 -16.93 14.96 8.81
N SER A 73 -17.95 14.12 8.93
CA SER A 73 -18.80 14.05 10.13
C SER A 73 -17.99 13.61 11.36
N GLY A 74 -17.15 12.58 11.22
CA GLY A 74 -16.31 12.08 12.31
C GLY A 74 -15.29 13.12 12.78
N ILE A 75 -14.65 13.84 11.85
CA ILE A 75 -13.76 14.96 12.19
C ILE A 75 -14.51 16.05 12.94
N ILE A 76 -15.69 16.47 12.47
CA ILE A 76 -16.48 17.52 13.13
C ILE A 76 -16.88 17.08 14.54
N VAL A 77 -17.37 15.85 14.70
CA VAL A 77 -17.76 15.30 16.01
C VAL A 77 -16.56 15.23 16.95
N ALA A 78 -15.41 14.75 16.46
CA ALA A 78 -14.17 14.68 17.23
C ALA A 78 -13.70 16.05 17.72
N LEU A 79 -13.66 17.04 16.83
CA LEU A 79 -13.19 18.39 17.16
C LEU A 79 -14.14 19.17 18.08
N LYS A 80 -15.46 18.92 17.96
CA LYS A 80 -16.48 19.50 18.84
C LYS A 80 -16.64 18.78 20.17
N SER A 81 -16.02 17.61 20.34
CA SER A 81 -16.04 16.87 21.60
C SER A 81 -15.46 17.72 22.74
N GLY A 82 -15.93 17.50 23.97
CA GLY A 82 -15.26 18.01 25.18
C GLY A 82 -13.97 17.25 25.51
N ASP A 83 -13.79 16.07 24.91
CA ASP A 83 -12.67 15.16 25.19
C ASP A 83 -11.44 15.50 24.33
N ILE A 84 -10.33 15.81 24.99
CA ILE A 84 -9.05 16.08 24.34
C ILE A 84 -8.53 14.89 23.53
N PHE A 85 -8.82 13.66 23.98
CA PHE A 85 -8.41 12.45 23.28
C PHE A 85 -9.09 12.36 21.91
N LEU A 86 -10.40 12.59 21.85
CA LEU A 86 -11.13 12.62 20.58
C LEU A 86 -10.65 13.74 19.66
N LYS A 87 -10.37 14.93 20.21
CA LYS A 87 -9.76 16.03 19.42
C LYS A 87 -8.41 15.63 18.83
N SER A 88 -7.57 14.96 19.61
CA SER A 88 -6.26 14.47 19.13
C SER A 88 -6.43 13.44 18.01
N ILE A 89 -7.41 12.54 18.09
CA ILE A 89 -7.73 11.61 16.99
C ILE A 89 -8.21 12.37 15.76
N GLY A 90 -9.12 13.34 15.91
CA GLY A 90 -9.59 14.18 14.80
C GLY A 90 -8.46 14.94 14.11
N ALA A 91 -7.53 15.50 14.90
CA ALA A 91 -6.32 16.13 14.37
C ALA A 91 -5.43 15.13 13.63
N GLY A 92 -5.24 13.92 14.17
CA GLY A 92 -4.50 12.84 13.52
C GLY A 92 -5.09 12.41 12.18
N ILE A 93 -6.42 12.34 12.07
CA ILE A 93 -7.11 12.10 10.80
C ILE A 93 -6.79 13.22 9.81
N ILE A 94 -6.92 14.49 10.21
CA ILE A 94 -6.60 15.64 9.33
C ILE A 94 -5.14 15.59 8.86
N THR A 95 -4.20 15.35 9.77
CA THR A 95 -2.77 15.24 9.42
C THR A 95 -2.53 14.09 8.46
N ASN A 96 -3.19 12.95 8.64
CA ASN A 96 -3.09 11.86 7.67
C ASN A 96 -3.65 12.25 6.29
N LEU A 97 -4.80 12.92 6.23
CA LEU A 97 -5.37 13.34 4.95
C LEU A 97 -4.44 14.31 4.21
N LEU A 98 -3.82 15.25 4.94
CA LEU A 98 -2.80 16.13 4.38
C LEU A 98 -1.56 15.36 3.90
N TYR A 99 -1.12 14.36 4.66
CA TYR A 99 -0.02 13.50 4.27
C TYR A 99 -0.32 12.69 3.00
N ILE A 100 -1.54 12.16 2.84
CA ILE A 100 -1.97 11.46 1.63
C ILE A 100 -1.87 12.38 0.41
N ILE A 101 -2.28 13.65 0.53
CA ILE A 101 -2.09 14.64 -0.54
C ILE A 101 -0.59 14.86 -0.82
N TYR A 102 0.21 15.01 0.25
CA TYR A 102 1.65 15.26 0.15
C TYR A 102 2.40 14.16 -0.61
N ILE A 103 2.06 12.89 -0.39
CA ILE A 103 2.65 11.74 -1.11
C ILE A 103 1.99 11.45 -2.47
N GLY A 104 0.96 12.22 -2.82
CA GLY A 104 0.23 12.15 -4.07
C GLY A 104 -0.88 11.11 -4.17
N GLY A 105 -1.26 10.51 -3.04
CA GLY A 105 -2.34 9.52 -2.99
C GLY A 105 -1.90 8.15 -3.49
N ASP A 106 -2.86 7.41 -4.05
CA ASP A 106 -2.64 6.07 -4.59
C ASP A 106 -3.59 5.81 -5.75
N PHE A 107 -3.34 4.76 -6.53
CA PHE A 107 -4.28 4.36 -7.57
C PHE A 107 -5.45 3.52 -7.04
N MET A 108 -5.33 2.85 -5.88
CA MET A 108 -6.39 2.01 -5.35
C MET A 108 -7.40 2.86 -4.58
N SER A 109 -8.61 2.99 -5.13
CA SER A 109 -9.70 3.77 -4.56
C SER A 109 -9.95 3.41 -3.09
N GLY A 110 -10.03 4.42 -2.21
CA GLY A 110 -10.35 4.23 -0.79
C GLY A 110 -9.25 3.63 0.09
N ARG A 111 -8.20 3.01 -0.47
CA ARG A 111 -7.19 2.27 0.30
C ARG A 111 -6.56 3.08 1.44
N PHE A 112 -6.07 4.28 1.16
CA PHE A 112 -5.36 5.10 2.13
C PHE A 112 -6.27 5.79 3.15
N ILE A 113 -7.56 5.97 2.85
CA ILE A 113 -8.52 6.58 3.79
C ILE A 113 -9.33 5.57 4.60
N SER A 114 -9.26 4.29 4.25
CA SER A 114 -10.10 3.22 4.82
C SER A 114 -10.12 3.20 6.35
N TYR A 115 -8.96 3.30 6.98
CA TYR A 115 -8.85 3.30 8.45
C TYR A 115 -9.40 4.60 9.07
N ALA A 116 -9.20 5.74 8.41
CA ALA A 116 -9.73 7.03 8.87
C ALA A 116 -11.26 7.04 8.79
N VAL A 117 -11.84 6.43 7.75
CA VAL A 117 -13.29 6.24 7.63
C VAL A 117 -13.81 5.37 8.78
N LEU A 118 -13.13 4.26 9.08
CA LEU A 118 -13.51 3.39 10.21
C LEU A 118 -13.46 4.13 11.55
N ILE A 119 -12.38 4.85 11.83
CA ILE A 119 -12.23 5.63 13.06
C ILE A 119 -13.32 6.70 13.14
N SER A 120 -13.59 7.42 12.05
CA SER A 120 -14.67 8.39 11.98
C SER A 120 -16.04 7.77 12.25
N ALA A 121 -16.33 6.59 11.70
CA ALA A 121 -17.57 5.86 11.96
C ALA A 121 -17.69 5.48 13.45
N LEU A 122 -16.60 5.02 14.08
CA LEU A 122 -16.57 4.70 15.50
C LEU A 122 -16.78 5.95 16.38
N ILE A 123 -16.17 7.09 16.02
CA ILE A 123 -16.38 8.37 16.71
C ILE A 123 -17.85 8.78 16.65
N ILE A 124 -18.47 8.70 15.46
CA ILE A 124 -19.89 9.02 15.28
C ILE A 124 -20.75 8.07 16.12
N ALA A 125 -20.50 6.76 16.04
CA ALA A 125 -21.27 5.75 16.77
C ALA A 125 -21.20 5.90 18.29
N ASN A 126 -20.06 6.36 18.82
CA ASN A 126 -19.88 6.62 20.26
C ASN A 126 -20.30 8.03 20.69
N SER A 127 -20.76 8.88 19.77
CA SER A 127 -21.29 10.20 20.10
C SER A 127 -22.78 10.17 20.38
N ASP A 128 -23.32 11.27 20.91
CA ASP A 128 -24.78 11.43 21.05
C ASP A 128 -25.50 11.64 19.71
N LEU A 129 -24.77 11.83 18.61
CA LEU A 129 -25.35 12.19 17.31
C LEU A 129 -26.37 11.15 16.81
N PRO A 130 -26.08 9.83 16.80
CA PRO A 130 -27.06 8.82 16.40
C PRO A 130 -28.30 8.87 17.29
N ASN A 131 -28.14 9.01 18.61
CA ASN A 131 -29.28 9.11 19.52
C ASN A 131 -30.16 10.32 19.21
N ARG A 132 -29.57 11.50 18.97
CA ARG A 132 -30.30 12.73 18.59
C ARG A 132 -31.02 12.61 17.25
N CYS A 133 -30.42 11.93 16.27
CA CYS A 133 -31.08 11.66 14.99
C CYS A 133 -32.22 10.64 15.14
N LEU A 134 -32.02 9.61 15.98
CA LEU A 134 -32.97 8.51 16.16
C LEU A 134 -34.07 8.80 17.19
N THR A 135 -33.96 9.83 18.02
CA THR A 135 -34.98 10.20 19.03
C THR A 135 -36.32 10.57 18.41
N LEU A 136 -36.34 11.01 17.15
CA LEU A 136 -37.56 11.35 16.41
C LEU A 136 -38.23 10.12 15.77
N LEU A 137 -37.54 8.97 15.74
CA LEU A 137 -38.02 7.74 15.11
C LEU A 137 -38.70 6.84 16.14
N LYS A 138 -39.99 6.58 15.92
CA LYS A 138 -40.79 5.68 16.77
C LYS A 138 -40.31 4.22 16.71
N ASP A 139 -39.79 3.78 15.57
CA ASP A 139 -39.28 2.42 15.36
C ASP A 139 -37.85 2.43 14.79
N LYS A 140 -36.88 2.40 15.71
CA LYS A 140 -35.44 2.41 15.39
C LYS A 140 -35.00 1.14 14.63
N LYS A 141 -35.62 -0.01 14.90
CA LYS A 141 -35.27 -1.28 14.26
C LYS A 141 -35.68 -1.25 12.79
N THR A 142 -36.91 -0.87 12.52
CA THR A 142 -37.42 -0.74 11.15
C THR A 142 -36.62 0.30 10.37
N PHE A 143 -36.27 1.43 10.99
CA PHE A 143 -35.39 2.42 10.34
C PHE A 143 -34.01 1.85 9.99
N ALA A 144 -33.36 1.15 10.92
CA ALA A 144 -32.05 0.54 10.66
C ALA A 144 -32.12 -0.50 9.53
N ILE A 145 -33.17 -1.31 9.50
CA ILE A 145 -33.42 -2.28 8.43
C ILE A 145 -33.61 -1.56 7.09
N ILE A 146 -34.42 -0.50 7.05
CA ILE A 146 -34.65 0.28 5.83
C ILE A 146 -33.34 0.91 5.33
N ILE A 147 -32.55 1.54 6.21
CA ILE A 147 -31.26 2.12 5.84
C ILE A 147 -30.30 1.05 5.33
N TYR A 148 -30.27 -0.14 5.95
CA TYR A 148 -29.47 -1.25 5.49
C TYR A 148 -29.91 -1.73 4.09
N PHE A 149 -31.21 -1.86 3.83
CA PHE A 149 -31.72 -2.19 2.50
C PHE A 149 -31.42 -1.11 1.46
N ILE A 150 -31.58 0.17 1.80
CA ILE A 150 -31.19 1.29 0.93
C ILE A 150 -29.70 1.23 0.63
N TYR A 151 -28.86 0.95 1.63
CA TYR A 151 -27.42 0.77 1.44
C TYR A 151 -27.12 -0.39 0.48
N LEU A 152 -27.74 -1.56 0.67
CA LEU A 152 -27.55 -2.69 -0.24
C LEU A 152 -28.03 -2.39 -1.67
N LEU A 153 -29.08 -1.59 -1.84
CA LEU A 153 -29.59 -1.18 -3.16
C LEU A 153 -28.69 -0.13 -3.82
N MET A 154 -28.23 0.86 -3.07
CA MET A 154 -27.36 1.93 -3.58
C MET A 154 -25.93 1.44 -3.85
N PHE A 155 -25.45 0.48 -3.06
CA PHE A 155 -24.12 -0.09 -3.16
C PHE A 155 -24.27 -1.59 -3.48
N TYR A 156 -24.64 -1.90 -4.72
CA TYR A 156 -24.87 -3.28 -5.19
C TYR A 156 -23.58 -4.10 -5.40
N HIS A 157 -22.43 -3.51 -5.10
CA HIS A 157 -21.10 -4.10 -5.21
C HIS A 157 -20.31 -3.97 -3.90
N THR A 158 -20.96 -4.23 -2.76
CA THR A 158 -20.25 -4.42 -1.48
C THR A 158 -19.80 -5.88 -1.34
N PRO A 159 -18.86 -6.21 -0.44
CA PRO A 159 -18.51 -7.59 -0.16
C PRO A 159 -19.69 -8.51 0.19
N LEU A 160 -20.84 -7.96 0.65
CA LEU A 160 -22.01 -8.73 1.07
C LEU A 160 -22.99 -9.05 -0.06
N ASN A 161 -23.01 -8.26 -1.14
CA ASN A 161 -24.00 -8.38 -2.22
C ASN A 161 -23.36 -8.35 -3.62
N THR A 162 -22.04 -8.51 -3.71
CA THR A 162 -21.38 -8.72 -5.00
C THR A 162 -21.57 -10.17 -5.45
N TRP A 163 -22.33 -10.35 -6.52
CA TRP A 163 -22.54 -11.64 -7.18
C TRP A 163 -21.58 -11.79 -8.36
N SER A 164 -22.05 -12.19 -9.54
CA SER A 164 -21.29 -12.15 -10.80
C SER A 164 -21.44 -10.77 -11.48
N GLY A 165 -20.48 -10.41 -12.33
CA GLY A 165 -20.57 -9.20 -13.16
C GLY A 165 -20.13 -7.89 -12.50
N LEU A 166 -19.28 -7.96 -11.47
CA LEU A 166 -18.54 -6.76 -11.05
C LEU A 166 -17.53 -6.42 -12.15
N GLU A 167 -17.79 -5.33 -12.86
CA GLU A 167 -16.93 -4.85 -13.94
C GLU A 167 -15.77 -4.04 -13.40
N ASP A 168 -14.61 -4.21 -14.03
CA ASP A 168 -13.45 -3.36 -13.78
C ASP A 168 -13.82 -1.88 -13.94
N TYR A 169 -13.24 -1.05 -13.10
CA TYR A 169 -13.42 0.38 -13.12
C TYR A 169 -12.10 1.07 -12.84
N SER A 170 -11.69 1.93 -13.78
CA SER A 170 -10.66 2.95 -13.57
C SER A 170 -11.20 4.29 -14.05
N ASP A 171 -11.05 5.33 -13.23
CA ASP A 171 -11.43 6.68 -13.62
C ASP A 171 -10.39 7.34 -14.54
N ILE A 172 -10.72 8.55 -15.02
CA ILE A 172 -9.88 9.35 -15.91
C ILE A 172 -8.53 9.77 -15.30
N TYR A 173 -8.36 9.63 -13.99
CA TYR A 173 -7.12 9.94 -13.28
C TYR A 173 -6.31 8.70 -12.99
N GLY A 174 -6.76 7.52 -13.44
CA GLY A 174 -6.13 6.25 -13.13
C GLY A 174 -6.38 5.83 -11.68
N ILE A 175 -7.51 6.20 -11.08
CA ILE A 175 -7.93 5.65 -9.78
C ILE A 175 -8.87 4.47 -10.06
N SER A 176 -8.47 3.27 -9.64
CA SER A 176 -9.19 2.02 -9.93
C SER A 176 -9.83 1.40 -8.70
N ASP A 177 -10.88 0.63 -8.96
CA ASP A 177 -11.36 -0.39 -8.05
C ASP A 177 -10.63 -1.70 -8.31
N GLU A 178 -9.49 -1.88 -7.63
CA GLU A 178 -8.73 -3.11 -7.76
C GLU A 178 -9.52 -4.34 -7.30
N ARG A 179 -10.50 -4.20 -6.40
CA ARG A 179 -11.36 -5.34 -6.05
C ARG A 179 -12.15 -5.79 -7.28
N ALA A 180 -12.71 -4.85 -8.03
CA ALA A 180 -13.43 -5.14 -9.26
C ALA A 180 -12.51 -5.70 -10.35
N TYR A 181 -11.33 -5.11 -10.53
CA TYR A 181 -10.33 -5.56 -11.50
C TYR A 181 -10.00 -7.05 -11.37
N TYR A 182 -9.78 -7.53 -10.12
CA TYR A 182 -9.46 -8.95 -9.88
C TYR A 182 -10.68 -9.85 -9.69
N PHE A 183 -11.89 -9.31 -9.53
CA PHE A 183 -13.05 -10.08 -9.05
C PHE A 183 -13.40 -11.27 -9.93
N SER A 184 -13.38 -11.09 -11.25
CA SER A 184 -13.70 -12.14 -12.22
C SER A 184 -12.74 -13.33 -12.16
N ALA A 185 -11.51 -13.12 -11.68
CA ALA A 185 -10.49 -14.16 -11.59
C ALA A 185 -10.29 -14.71 -10.17
N THR A 186 -10.56 -13.91 -9.12
CA THR A 186 -10.24 -14.28 -7.72
C THR A 186 -11.47 -14.49 -6.83
N SER A 187 -12.69 -14.30 -7.34
CA SER A 187 -13.91 -14.51 -6.54
C SER A 187 -14.14 -15.98 -6.21
N LEU A 188 -14.97 -16.24 -5.19
CA LEU A 188 -15.42 -17.60 -4.87
C LEU A 188 -16.16 -18.24 -6.06
N PHE A 189 -16.85 -17.44 -6.87
CA PHE A 189 -17.49 -17.91 -8.11
C PHE A 189 -16.47 -18.35 -9.15
N ALA A 190 -15.42 -17.56 -9.36
CA ALA A 190 -14.31 -17.93 -10.24
C ALA A 190 -13.65 -19.24 -9.78
N TYR A 191 -13.42 -19.37 -8.47
CA TYR A 191 -12.88 -20.60 -7.88
C TYR A 191 -13.81 -21.81 -8.05
N ALA A 192 -15.13 -21.63 -7.92
CA ALA A 192 -16.09 -22.73 -8.08
C ALA A 192 -16.31 -23.13 -9.55
N ALA A 193 -16.16 -22.18 -10.48
CA ALA A 193 -16.38 -22.38 -11.91
C ALA A 193 -15.15 -22.88 -12.66
N ILE A 194 -13.95 -22.68 -12.11
CA ILE A 194 -12.71 -23.04 -12.79
C ILE A 194 -12.54 -24.57 -12.88
N PRO A 195 -12.18 -25.12 -14.06
CA PRO A 195 -11.84 -26.54 -14.18
C PRO A 195 -10.64 -26.92 -13.30
N SER A 196 -10.66 -28.12 -12.71
CA SER A 196 -9.63 -28.59 -11.77
C SER A 196 -8.21 -28.73 -12.36
N ASP A 197 -8.09 -28.78 -13.69
CA ASP A 197 -6.83 -28.85 -14.44
C ASP A 197 -6.24 -27.47 -14.77
N LYS A 198 -6.93 -26.38 -14.42
CA LYS A 198 -6.49 -25.00 -14.68
C LYS A 198 -5.88 -24.33 -13.45
N LEU A 199 -5.04 -23.34 -13.70
CA LEU A 199 -4.42 -22.51 -12.65
C LEU A 199 -5.44 -21.56 -12.05
N PHE A 200 -5.46 -21.44 -10.72
CA PHE A 200 -6.27 -20.46 -10.02
C PHE A 200 -5.40 -19.41 -9.28
N PRO A 201 -5.64 -18.10 -9.45
CA PRO A 201 -6.61 -17.50 -10.36
C PRO A 201 -6.21 -17.71 -11.83
N ASP A 202 -7.20 -17.87 -12.71
CA ASP A 202 -6.99 -17.86 -14.17
C ASP A 202 -6.77 -16.41 -14.62
N PHE A 203 -5.51 -15.97 -14.53
CA PHE A 203 -5.13 -14.59 -14.76
C PHE A 203 -3.77 -14.53 -15.45
N GLU A 204 -3.57 -13.55 -16.34
CA GLU A 204 -2.36 -13.43 -17.16
C GLU A 204 -1.07 -13.55 -16.33
N TRP A 205 -1.00 -12.83 -15.20
CA TRP A 205 0.19 -12.84 -14.35
C TRP A 205 0.41 -14.18 -13.64
N ALA A 206 -0.65 -14.94 -13.35
CA ALA A 206 -0.52 -16.29 -12.80
C ALA A 206 0.10 -17.24 -13.84
N HIS A 207 -0.34 -17.16 -15.09
CA HIS A 207 0.23 -17.92 -16.21
C HIS A 207 1.69 -17.53 -16.48
N ILE A 208 2.01 -16.24 -16.46
CA ILE A 208 3.40 -15.76 -16.57
C ILE A 208 4.26 -16.38 -15.47
N GLY A 209 3.84 -16.30 -14.20
CA GLY A 209 4.56 -16.93 -13.10
C GLY A 209 4.74 -18.43 -13.28
N HIS A 210 3.68 -19.14 -13.70
CA HIS A 210 3.77 -20.57 -13.95
C HIS A 210 4.74 -20.90 -15.10
N LYS A 211 4.78 -20.08 -16.15
CA LYS A 211 5.77 -20.20 -17.22
C LYS A 211 7.20 -19.97 -16.70
N MET A 212 7.41 -18.95 -15.86
CA MET A 212 8.73 -18.67 -15.25
C MET A 212 9.24 -19.88 -14.46
N ARG A 213 8.37 -20.52 -13.66
CA ARG A 213 8.72 -21.71 -12.87
C ARG A 213 9.24 -22.88 -13.72
N ASN A 214 8.68 -23.04 -14.91
CA ASN A 214 8.95 -24.16 -15.82
C ASN A 214 9.95 -23.81 -16.93
N SER A 215 10.58 -22.64 -16.86
CA SER A 215 11.59 -22.19 -17.81
C SER A 215 13.00 -22.39 -17.22
N ASP A 216 14.00 -22.53 -18.10
CA ASP A 216 15.41 -22.51 -17.72
C ASP A 216 15.94 -21.08 -17.49
N GLU A 217 15.19 -20.04 -17.87
CA GLU A 217 15.56 -18.64 -17.66
C GLU A 217 15.58 -18.31 -16.16
N LYS A 218 16.73 -17.86 -15.67
CA LYS A 218 16.94 -17.57 -14.24
C LYS A 218 16.48 -16.17 -13.84
N ILE A 219 16.49 -15.21 -14.76
CA ILE A 219 16.25 -13.80 -14.45
C ILE A 219 15.15 -13.26 -15.34
N TRP A 220 14.14 -12.68 -14.72
CA TRP A 220 12.98 -12.14 -15.42
C TRP A 220 12.75 -10.69 -15.04
N THR A 221 12.52 -9.85 -16.03
CA THR A 221 12.11 -8.46 -15.81
C THR A 221 10.59 -8.37 -15.89
N GLN A 222 9.94 -7.95 -14.82
CA GLN A 222 8.48 -7.92 -14.73
C GLN A 222 7.99 -6.82 -13.79
N ASN A 223 6.73 -6.43 -13.90
CA ASN A 223 6.03 -5.64 -12.87
C ASN A 223 4.75 -6.40 -12.45
N LEU A 224 3.99 -5.85 -11.50
CA LEU A 224 2.72 -6.46 -11.07
C LEU A 224 2.93 -7.92 -10.58
N ILE A 225 3.99 -8.10 -9.78
CA ILE A 225 4.56 -9.41 -9.46
C ILE A 225 3.78 -10.20 -8.40
N GLY A 226 2.54 -9.84 -8.08
CA GLY A 226 1.74 -10.51 -7.03
C GLY A 226 1.45 -11.98 -7.38
N PHE A 227 0.59 -12.22 -8.37
CA PHE A 227 0.33 -13.58 -8.86
C PHE A 227 1.54 -14.18 -9.57
N CYS A 228 2.28 -13.36 -10.32
CA CYS A 228 3.47 -13.79 -11.03
C CYS A 228 4.54 -14.35 -10.09
N GLY A 229 4.91 -13.64 -9.03
CA GLY A 229 5.88 -14.12 -8.04
C GLY A 229 5.41 -15.37 -7.29
N TYR A 230 4.13 -15.42 -6.90
CA TYR A 230 3.55 -16.62 -6.26
C TYR A 230 3.70 -17.87 -7.14
N TRP A 231 3.32 -17.77 -8.42
CA TRP A 231 3.39 -18.88 -9.34
C TRP A 231 4.82 -19.17 -9.85
N ALA A 232 5.68 -18.17 -9.94
CA ALA A 232 7.10 -18.35 -10.28
C ALA A 232 7.85 -19.22 -9.25
N GLY A 233 7.45 -19.17 -7.98
CA GLY A 233 8.16 -19.86 -6.90
C GLY A 233 9.49 -19.17 -6.58
N THR A 234 10.42 -19.91 -5.96
CA THR A 234 11.65 -19.33 -5.39
C THR A 234 12.90 -19.49 -6.25
N LYS A 235 12.78 -20.14 -7.42
CA LYS A 235 13.92 -20.41 -8.30
C LYS A 235 14.33 -19.20 -9.16
N PRO A 236 13.41 -18.52 -9.88
CA PRO A 236 13.80 -17.36 -10.68
C PRO A 236 13.98 -16.11 -9.82
N ILE A 237 14.90 -15.24 -10.24
CA ILE A 237 15.00 -13.87 -9.75
C ILE A 237 14.09 -13.00 -10.62
N ILE A 238 13.19 -12.24 -9.98
CA ILE A 238 12.32 -11.29 -10.67
C ILE A 238 12.85 -9.88 -10.41
N ILE A 239 13.33 -9.21 -11.46
CA ILE A 239 13.63 -7.78 -11.46
C ILE A 239 12.30 -7.04 -11.57
N ASP A 240 11.82 -6.57 -10.42
CA ASP A 240 10.58 -5.80 -10.32
C ASP A 240 10.78 -4.36 -10.77
N THR A 241 10.25 -4.00 -11.94
CA THR A 241 10.46 -2.67 -12.52
C THR A 241 9.67 -1.56 -11.79
N PHE A 242 8.65 -1.87 -10.98
CA PHE A 242 8.08 -0.90 -10.04
C PHE A 242 8.91 -0.74 -8.77
N ALA A 243 9.91 -1.60 -8.61
CA ALA A 243 10.84 -1.65 -7.50
C ALA A 243 10.16 -1.83 -6.13
N LEU A 244 8.96 -2.39 -6.08
CA LEU A 244 8.27 -2.66 -4.82
C LEU A 244 9.03 -3.73 -4.02
N SER A 245 9.54 -4.74 -4.73
CA SER A 245 10.36 -5.83 -4.19
C SER A 245 11.84 -5.75 -4.56
N ASP A 246 12.24 -4.86 -5.47
CA ASP A 246 13.65 -4.71 -5.89
C ASP A 246 14.33 -3.57 -5.11
N PRO A 247 15.26 -3.87 -4.18
CA PRO A 247 15.90 -2.86 -3.34
C PRO A 247 16.94 -2.00 -4.06
N PHE A 248 17.52 -2.50 -5.16
CA PHE A 248 18.47 -1.73 -5.94
C PHE A 248 17.73 -0.68 -6.77
N LEU A 249 16.74 -1.11 -7.55
CA LEU A 249 15.93 -0.21 -8.37
C LEU A 249 15.15 0.79 -7.52
N ALA A 250 14.71 0.44 -6.30
CA ALA A 250 13.93 1.35 -5.45
C ALA A 250 14.67 2.66 -5.13
N ARG A 251 16.01 2.61 -5.16
CA ARG A 251 16.91 3.75 -4.90
C ARG A 251 17.32 4.50 -6.18
N ASN A 252 16.87 4.03 -7.34
CA ASN A 252 17.07 4.70 -8.61
C ASN A 252 15.86 5.59 -8.95
N PRO A 253 16.08 6.67 -9.73
CA PRO A 253 15.01 7.56 -10.16
C PRO A 253 13.99 6.83 -11.03
N VAL A 254 12.76 7.33 -11.03
CA VAL A 254 11.71 6.85 -11.94
C VAL A 254 12.11 7.15 -13.38
N SER A 255 11.79 6.22 -14.27
CA SER A 255 12.06 6.36 -15.71
C SER A 255 11.39 7.62 -16.25
N LYS A 256 12.14 8.40 -17.03
CA LYS A 256 11.61 9.59 -17.71
C LYS A 256 10.93 9.26 -19.03
N SER A 257 11.16 8.07 -19.59
CA SER A 257 10.63 7.63 -20.88
C SER A 257 9.29 6.91 -20.74
N ILE A 258 8.95 6.43 -19.54
CA ILE A 258 7.73 5.68 -19.27
C ILE A 258 6.78 6.56 -18.46
N PRO A 259 5.55 6.84 -18.96
CA PRO A 259 4.54 7.52 -18.17
C PRO A 259 4.25 6.77 -16.87
N TRP A 260 4.17 7.50 -15.77
CA TRP A 260 3.82 6.93 -14.48
C TRP A 260 2.32 7.08 -14.19
N ARG A 261 1.80 6.14 -13.40
CA ARG A 261 0.49 6.23 -12.73
C ARG A 261 0.77 6.34 -11.25
N ILE A 262 -0.02 7.10 -10.49
CA ILE A 262 0.23 7.25 -9.06
C ILE A 262 0.33 5.88 -8.39
N GLY A 263 1.46 5.60 -7.74
CA GLY A 263 1.72 4.29 -7.13
C GLY A 263 2.30 3.22 -8.07
N HIS A 264 2.41 3.44 -9.37
CA HIS A 264 3.12 2.58 -10.32
C HIS A 264 4.23 3.39 -10.98
N PHE A 265 5.42 3.26 -10.42
CA PHE A 265 6.59 4.05 -10.78
C PHE A 265 7.68 3.16 -11.37
N THR A 266 7.65 3.02 -12.70
CA THR A 266 8.60 2.18 -13.43
C THR A 266 10.01 2.77 -13.38
N ARG A 267 11.01 1.92 -13.14
CA ARG A 267 12.44 2.25 -13.30
C ARG A 267 13.01 1.54 -14.50
N ASP A 268 13.95 2.19 -15.15
CA ASP A 268 14.78 1.56 -16.16
C ASP A 268 15.67 0.51 -15.48
N VAL A 269 15.87 -0.63 -16.15
CA VAL A 269 16.75 -1.70 -15.68
C VAL A 269 18.10 -1.52 -16.37
N PRO A 270 19.17 -1.13 -15.64
CA PRO A 270 20.50 -1.04 -16.23
C PRO A 270 20.94 -2.40 -16.76
N ILE A 271 21.62 -2.43 -17.91
CA ILE A 271 22.13 -3.68 -18.48
C ILE A 271 23.15 -4.34 -17.53
N GLU A 272 23.94 -3.51 -16.86
CA GLU A 272 24.92 -3.92 -15.85
C GLU A 272 24.24 -4.57 -14.64
N TYR A 273 23.03 -4.15 -14.28
CA TYR A 273 22.27 -4.78 -13.19
C TYR A 273 21.88 -6.21 -13.55
N TYR A 274 21.31 -6.39 -14.75
CA TYR A 274 20.95 -7.71 -15.25
C TYR A 274 22.17 -8.62 -15.36
N GLN A 275 23.27 -8.12 -15.94
CA GLN A 275 24.52 -8.87 -16.07
C GLN A 275 25.12 -9.24 -14.70
N SER A 276 25.08 -8.31 -13.74
CA SER A 276 25.59 -8.54 -12.39
C SER A 276 24.82 -9.64 -11.67
N LEU A 277 23.48 -9.64 -11.79
CA LEU A 277 22.65 -10.71 -11.25
C LEU A 277 22.91 -12.06 -11.94
N ASN A 278 23.17 -12.06 -13.25
CA ASN A 278 23.39 -13.29 -14.02
C ASN A 278 24.74 -13.95 -13.71
N ILE A 279 25.79 -13.14 -13.57
CA ILE A 279 27.16 -13.61 -13.33
C ILE A 279 27.45 -13.75 -11.82
N GLY A 280 26.77 -12.99 -10.97
CA GLY A 280 27.00 -12.96 -9.52
C GLY A 280 28.16 -12.05 -9.10
N GLU A 281 28.54 -11.11 -9.96
CA GLU A 281 29.63 -10.15 -9.75
C GLU A 281 29.13 -8.73 -10.03
N ASN A 282 29.72 -7.72 -9.38
CA ASN A 282 29.38 -6.33 -9.64
C ASN A 282 30.05 -5.85 -10.94
N LEU A 283 29.24 -5.54 -11.96
CA LEU A 283 29.70 -5.14 -13.30
C LEU A 283 29.42 -3.67 -13.63
N PHE A 284 29.05 -2.86 -12.63
CA PHE A 284 28.77 -1.44 -12.85
C PHE A 284 30.05 -0.64 -13.09
N ASN A 285 30.06 0.12 -14.19
CA ASN A 285 31.15 1.06 -14.50
C ASN A 285 31.04 2.37 -13.71
N ASP A 286 29.81 2.84 -13.43
CA ASP A 286 29.59 4.04 -12.62
C ASP A 286 29.89 3.73 -11.14
N PRO A 287 30.86 4.39 -10.49
CA PRO A 287 31.25 4.07 -9.12
C PRO A 287 30.12 4.18 -8.11
N LYS A 288 29.16 5.10 -8.33
CA LYS A 288 28.02 5.27 -7.41
C LYS A 288 27.02 4.14 -7.52
N GLN A 289 26.70 3.70 -8.73
CA GLN A 289 25.84 2.53 -8.94
C GLN A 289 26.52 1.24 -8.47
N ALA A 290 27.84 1.11 -8.67
CA ALA A 290 28.62 -0.01 -8.15
C ALA A 290 28.56 -0.07 -6.61
N GLU A 291 28.84 1.05 -5.92
CA GLU A 291 28.73 1.13 -4.46
C GLU A 291 27.30 0.81 -3.97
N LEU A 292 26.29 1.37 -4.64
CA LEU A 292 24.89 1.10 -4.30
C LEU A 292 24.53 -0.39 -4.42
N TYR A 293 24.98 -1.06 -5.49
CA TYR A 293 24.76 -2.49 -5.71
C TYR A 293 25.39 -3.31 -4.57
N ASP A 294 26.66 -3.06 -4.26
CA ASP A 294 27.37 -3.78 -3.20
C ASP A 294 26.70 -3.58 -1.84
N LEU A 295 26.30 -2.35 -1.51
CA LEU A 295 25.59 -2.06 -0.27
C LEU A 295 24.25 -2.78 -0.19
N VAL A 296 23.48 -2.83 -1.27
CA VAL A 296 22.18 -3.51 -1.32
C VAL A 296 22.35 -5.02 -1.19
N VAL A 297 23.26 -5.62 -1.94
CA VAL A 297 23.55 -7.06 -1.84
C VAL A 297 24.01 -7.40 -0.43
N LYS A 298 24.91 -6.61 0.16
CA LYS A 298 25.41 -6.82 1.52
C LYS A 298 24.31 -6.66 2.57
N ALA A 299 23.43 -5.66 2.42
CA ALA A 299 22.33 -5.41 3.35
C ALA A 299 21.25 -6.52 3.29
N ALA A 300 20.87 -6.95 2.09
CA ALA A 300 19.69 -7.78 1.87
C ALA A 300 19.98 -9.28 1.70
N GLN A 301 21.20 -9.67 1.33
CA GLN A 301 21.51 -11.05 0.93
C GLN A 301 22.66 -11.71 1.71
N ASP A 302 23.33 -10.97 2.59
CA ASP A 302 24.40 -11.55 3.41
C ASP A 302 23.84 -12.63 4.36
N LYS A 303 24.56 -13.75 4.46
CA LYS A 303 24.21 -14.90 5.29
C LYS A 303 24.42 -14.61 6.77
N ASP A 304 25.38 -13.75 7.11
CA ASP A 304 25.63 -13.34 8.48
C ASP A 304 24.93 -12.01 8.78
N LEU A 305 23.82 -12.11 9.52
CA LEU A 305 22.99 -10.97 9.87
C LEU A 305 23.73 -9.93 10.73
N PHE A 306 24.71 -10.36 11.52
CA PHE A 306 25.40 -9.53 12.51
C PHE A 306 26.87 -9.25 12.15
N SER A 307 27.28 -9.52 10.91
CA SER A 307 28.63 -9.20 10.46
C SER A 307 28.90 -7.69 10.53
N THR A 308 30.15 -7.32 10.83
CA THR A 308 30.55 -5.91 10.93
C THR A 308 30.41 -5.22 9.57
N GLU A 309 30.71 -5.94 8.49
CA GLU A 309 30.61 -5.47 7.12
C GLU A 309 29.15 -5.22 6.73
N ARG A 310 28.23 -6.09 7.14
CA ARG A 310 26.80 -5.86 6.92
C ARG A 310 26.32 -4.66 7.72
N LEU A 311 26.67 -4.55 8.99
CA LEU A 311 26.29 -3.39 9.81
C LEU A 311 26.78 -2.07 9.18
N LYS A 312 28.02 -2.02 8.67
CA LYS A 312 28.54 -0.87 7.91
C LYS A 312 27.69 -0.59 6.67
N ALA A 313 27.33 -1.64 5.91
CA ALA A 313 26.45 -1.47 4.76
C ALA A 313 25.07 -0.92 5.14
N LEU A 314 24.47 -1.39 6.24
CA LEU A 314 23.18 -0.88 6.74
C LEU A 314 23.27 0.61 7.10
N LEU A 315 24.33 1.00 7.82
CA LEU A 315 24.54 2.39 8.24
C LEU A 315 24.78 3.30 7.03
N LYS A 316 25.60 2.86 6.08
CA LYS A 316 25.88 3.60 4.85
C LYS A 316 24.63 3.74 3.97
N LEU A 317 23.89 2.64 3.76
CA LEU A 317 22.72 2.58 2.89
C LEU A 317 21.55 3.43 3.40
N ASN A 318 21.37 3.55 4.71
CA ASN A 318 20.22 4.24 5.31
C ASN A 318 20.55 5.63 5.86
N PHE A 319 21.80 5.87 6.26
CA PHE A 319 22.21 7.12 6.95
C PHE A 319 23.44 7.79 6.33
N ASN A 320 24.07 7.18 5.31
CA ASN A 320 25.31 7.65 4.68
C ASN A 320 26.50 7.81 5.66
N LEU A 321 26.48 7.04 6.75
CA LEU A 321 27.51 7.00 7.80
C LEU A 321 28.67 6.06 7.48
#